data_AF-A0A2J6HHC9-F1
#
_entry.id   AF-A0A2J6HHC9-F1
#
_cell.length_a   1.000
_cell.length_b   1.000
_cell.length_c   1.000
_cell.angle_alpha   90.00
_cell.angle_beta   90.00
_cell.angle_gamma   90.00
#
_symmetry.space_group_name_H-M   'P 1'
#
loop_
_entity.id
_entity.type
_entity.pdbx_description
1 polymer ?
#
loop_
_entity_poly.entity_id
_entity_poly.type
_entity_poly.pdbx_seq_one_letter_code
_entity_poly.pdbx_strand_id
1 'polypeptide(L)'
;MGFFNKLKNKMGIGGVKVELSIPAEAPKQEGNLAGKIILTSKSDQDIKEIEIKMIEEYSTGRGDEKETKELTLGEIKISEAMSIKEGETKEIPFSLPYALIKSNNDELKEKGGALGALGKVGSFAKNEKSEFFIEADVDVVSAAIDPSDRKKIKLV
;
A
#
# COMPACT_ATOMS: atom_id res chain seq x y z
N MET A 1 -9.02 -33.72 -19.59
CA MET A 1 -9.17 -32.55 -18.70
C MET A 1 -7.78 -31.96 -18.40
N GLY A 2 -7.26 -31.00 -19.16
CA GLY A 2 -5.86 -30.59 -18.90
C GLY A 2 -5.34 -29.27 -19.47
N PHE A 3 -6.04 -28.61 -20.40
CA PHE A 3 -5.54 -27.39 -21.02
C PHE A 3 -6.17 -26.10 -20.47
N PHE A 4 -7.44 -26.14 -20.04
CA PHE A 4 -8.12 -24.95 -19.49
C PHE A 4 -7.67 -24.56 -18.07
N ASN A 5 -7.29 -25.51 -17.22
CA ASN A 5 -6.76 -25.19 -15.88
C ASN A 5 -5.37 -24.52 -15.96
N LYS A 6 -4.51 -24.95 -16.88
CA LYS A 6 -3.19 -24.34 -17.08
C LYS A 6 -3.26 -22.91 -17.64
N LEU A 7 -4.26 -22.62 -18.47
CA LEU A 7 -4.43 -21.27 -19.04
C LEU A 7 -5.00 -20.29 -18.00
N LYS A 8 -5.87 -20.75 -17.09
CA LYS A 8 -6.38 -19.92 -15.97
C LYS A 8 -5.30 -19.63 -14.92
N ASN A 9 -4.37 -20.56 -14.71
CA ASN A 9 -3.16 -20.33 -13.91
C ASN A 9 -2.15 -19.37 -14.56
N LYS A 10 -2.32 -19.03 -15.86
CA LYS A 10 -1.38 -18.20 -16.61
C LYS A 10 -1.78 -16.72 -16.70
N MET A 11 -2.86 -16.33 -16.01
CA MET A 11 -3.30 -14.94 -15.88
C MET A 11 -2.80 -14.38 -14.54
N GLY A 12 -1.47 -14.34 -14.39
CA GLY A 12 -0.78 -13.42 -13.46
C GLY A 12 -0.72 -13.74 -11.96
N ILE A 13 -1.15 -14.91 -11.50
CA ILE A 13 -1.12 -15.24 -10.06
C ILE A 13 -0.38 -16.57 -9.89
N GLY A 14 0.89 -16.50 -9.47
CA GLY A 14 1.70 -17.67 -9.19
C GLY A 14 1.20 -18.41 -7.95
N GLY A 15 0.10 -19.16 -8.06
CA GLY A 15 -0.41 -20.12 -7.06
C GLY A 15 -0.94 -19.53 -5.74
N VAL A 16 -0.25 -18.53 -5.20
CA VAL A 16 -0.53 -17.83 -3.95
C VAL A 16 -1.37 -16.60 -4.23
N LYS A 17 -2.50 -16.51 -3.55
CA LYS A 17 -3.34 -15.32 -3.45
C LYS A 17 -2.96 -14.58 -2.17
N VAL A 18 -2.68 -13.29 -2.29
CA VAL A 18 -2.44 -12.37 -1.17
C VAL A 18 -3.69 -11.52 -0.98
N GLU A 19 -4.10 -11.32 0.27
CA GLU A 19 -5.22 -10.44 0.61
C GLU A 19 -4.90 -9.68 1.91
N LEU A 20 -4.92 -8.35 1.83
CA LEU A 20 -4.73 -7.48 2.98
C LEU A 20 -6.03 -7.33 3.76
N SER A 21 -6.03 -7.66 5.04
CA SER A 21 -7.13 -7.36 5.96
C SER A 21 -6.67 -6.30 6.95
N ILE A 22 -6.93 -5.05 6.57
CA ILE A 22 -6.63 -3.84 7.33
C ILE A 22 -7.94 -3.08 7.61
N PRO A 23 -7.99 -2.27 8.69
CA PRO A 23 -9.12 -1.37 8.90
C PRO A 23 -9.22 -0.36 7.74
N ALA A 24 -10.43 0.07 7.42
CA ALA A 24 -10.67 1.07 6.38
C ALA A 24 -10.16 2.47 6.76
N GLU A 25 -9.93 2.68 8.06
CA GLU A 25 -9.56 3.96 8.66
C GLU A 25 -8.35 3.75 9.59
N ALA A 26 -7.41 4.68 9.55
CA ALA A 26 -6.26 4.75 10.45
C ALA A 26 -6.07 6.17 10.96
N PRO A 27 -5.48 6.36 12.16
CA PRO A 27 -5.34 7.69 12.72
C PRO A 27 -4.34 8.53 11.93
N LYS A 28 -4.65 9.81 11.70
CA LYS A 28 -3.78 10.77 10.99
C LYS A 28 -2.62 11.30 11.86
N GLN A 29 -2.03 10.44 12.68
CA GLN A 29 -0.85 10.73 13.52
C GLN A 29 0.17 9.61 13.35
N GLU A 30 1.43 9.86 13.74
CA GLU A 30 2.44 8.79 13.80
C GLU A 30 1.93 7.65 14.68
N GLY A 31 2.04 6.43 14.17
CA GLY A 31 1.45 5.28 14.84
C GLY A 31 1.74 3.96 14.15
N ASN A 32 1.07 2.93 14.63
CA ASN A 32 1.19 1.58 14.10
C ASN A 32 -0.15 1.15 13.50
N LEU A 33 -0.14 0.79 12.22
CA LEU A 33 -1.26 0.15 11.56
C LEU A 33 -1.19 -1.35 11.82
N ALA A 34 -2.09 -1.86 12.65
CA ALA A 34 -2.26 -3.29 12.85
C ALA A 34 -3.19 -3.87 11.78
N GLY A 35 -2.76 -4.97 11.17
CA GLY A 35 -3.52 -5.67 10.15
C GLY A 35 -3.14 -7.14 10.10
N LYS A 36 -3.72 -7.87 9.15
CA LYS A 36 -3.32 -9.23 8.85
C LYS A 36 -3.25 -9.45 7.35
N ILE A 37 -2.28 -10.22 6.91
CA ILE A 37 -2.16 -10.69 5.53
C ILE A 37 -2.70 -12.11 5.49
N ILE A 38 -3.59 -12.36 4.55
CA ILE A 38 -4.17 -13.67 4.32
C ILE A 38 -3.54 -14.20 3.04
N LEU A 39 -2.70 -15.23 3.18
CA LEU A 39 -2.07 -15.94 2.08
C LEU A 39 -2.84 -17.22 1.84
N THR A 40 -3.25 -17.48 0.60
CA THR A 40 -3.93 -18.72 0.22
C THR A 40 -3.29 -19.30 -1.01
N SER A 41 -2.75 -20.51 -0.93
CA SER A 41 -2.09 -21.15 -2.07
C SER A 41 -2.94 -22.25 -2.71
N LYS A 42 -2.87 -22.38 -4.03
CA LYS A 42 -3.46 -23.48 -4.82
C LYS A 42 -2.45 -24.54 -5.23
N SER A 43 -1.23 -24.45 -4.73
CA SER A 43 -0.14 -25.41 -4.95
C SER A 43 0.87 -25.27 -3.83
N ASP A 44 1.75 -26.23 -3.65
CA ASP A 44 2.86 -26.08 -2.70
C ASP A 44 3.79 -24.95 -3.17
N GLN A 45 4.06 -23.98 -2.29
CA GLN A 45 4.87 -22.80 -2.58
C GLN A 45 5.73 -22.45 -1.37
N ASP A 46 6.89 -21.86 -1.64
CA ASP A 46 7.80 -21.33 -0.63
C ASP A 46 7.84 -19.81 -0.75
N ILE A 47 7.59 -19.13 0.36
CA ILE A 47 7.65 -17.68 0.51
C ILE A 47 9.00 -17.33 1.13
N LYS A 48 9.72 -16.40 0.52
CA LYS A 48 11.02 -15.90 1.03
C LYS A 48 10.84 -14.69 1.92
N GLU A 49 10.08 -13.72 1.44
CA GLU A 49 9.95 -12.42 2.06
C GLU A 49 8.55 -11.87 1.81
N ILE A 50 8.03 -11.15 2.80
CA ILE A 50 6.82 -10.36 2.69
C ILE A 50 7.20 -8.92 2.98
N GLU A 51 6.99 -8.04 2.02
CA GLU A 51 7.24 -6.62 2.13
C GLU A 51 5.91 -5.88 2.21
N ILE A 52 5.76 -4.98 3.19
CA ILE A 52 4.52 -4.25 3.42
C ILE A 52 4.88 -2.78 3.51
N LYS A 53 4.27 -1.96 2.67
CA LYS A 53 4.55 -0.53 2.57
C LYS A 53 3.27 0.28 2.71
N MET A 54 3.39 1.41 3.41
CA MET A 54 2.39 2.47 3.37
C MET A 54 2.88 3.56 2.43
N ILE A 55 2.06 3.88 1.44
CA ILE A 55 2.36 4.85 0.39
C ILE A 55 1.30 5.95 0.44
N GLU A 56 1.74 7.20 0.47
CA GLU A 56 0.92 8.37 0.22
C GLU A 56 1.09 8.79 -1.24
N GLU A 57 0.01 8.70 -2.01
CA GLU A 57 -0.07 9.32 -3.33
C GLU A 57 -0.66 10.72 -3.17
N TYR A 58 0.10 11.75 -3.51
CA TYR A 58 -0.40 13.12 -3.58
C TYR A 58 -0.25 13.66 -4.99
N SER A 59 -1.26 14.37 -5.45
CA SER A 59 -1.24 15.03 -6.76
C SER A 59 -1.08 16.54 -6.60
N THR A 60 -0.08 17.10 -7.26
CA THR A 60 0.16 18.55 -7.37
C THR A 60 -0.07 19.03 -8.81
N GLY A 61 -0.64 20.22 -8.98
CA GLY A 61 -0.89 20.82 -10.30
C GLY A 61 -2.37 20.86 -10.72
N ARG A 62 -2.64 21.37 -11.92
CA ARG A 62 -4.00 21.54 -12.49
C ARG A 62 -3.96 21.29 -14.00
N GLY A 63 -4.92 20.53 -14.52
CA GLY A 63 -5.00 20.24 -15.97
C GLY A 63 -3.91 19.26 -16.41
N ASP A 64 -3.27 19.55 -17.54
CA ASP A 64 -2.23 18.73 -18.18
C ASP A 64 -0.90 18.68 -17.39
N GLU A 65 -0.71 19.57 -16.40
CA GLU A 65 0.48 19.63 -15.53
C GLU A 65 0.27 18.89 -14.19
N LYS A 66 -0.65 17.92 -14.14
CA LYS A 66 -0.89 17.13 -12.93
C LYS A 66 0.26 16.14 -12.73
N GLU A 67 1.06 16.36 -11.70
CA GLU A 67 2.08 15.42 -11.24
C GLU A 67 1.54 14.62 -10.04
N THR A 68 1.54 13.29 -10.15
CA THR A 68 1.30 12.40 -9.00
C THR A 68 2.66 11.97 -8.45
N LYS A 69 2.84 12.13 -7.15
CA LYS A 69 4.03 11.70 -6.42
C LYS A 69 3.63 10.70 -5.36
N GLU A 70 4.46 9.68 -5.22
CA GLU A 70 4.31 8.62 -4.23
C GLU A 70 5.34 8.82 -3.14
N LEU A 71 4.91 8.76 -1.88
CA LEU A 71 5.76 8.92 -0.71
C LEU A 71 5.58 7.71 0.21
N THR A 72 6.64 6.95 0.44
CA THR A 72 6.60 5.85 1.41
C THR A 72 6.63 6.41 2.84
N LEU A 73 5.56 6.19 3.59
CA LEU A 73 5.39 6.64 4.98
C LEU A 73 5.93 5.64 6.01
N GLY A 74 6.03 4.38 5.61
CA GLY A 74 6.51 3.29 6.46
C GLY A 74 6.64 2.01 5.64
N GLU A 75 7.60 1.18 6.02
CA GLU A 75 7.82 -0.14 5.43
C GLU A 75 8.19 -1.15 6.53
N ILE A 76 7.75 -2.40 6.34
CA ILE A 76 8.23 -3.54 7.10
C ILE A 76 8.55 -4.68 6.14
N LYS A 77 9.60 -5.43 6.48
CA LYS A 77 10.02 -6.62 5.76
C LYS A 77 10.03 -7.79 6.71
N ILE A 78 9.33 -8.84 6.33
CA ILE A 78 9.26 -10.10 7.06
C ILE A 78 9.99 -11.13 6.19
N SER A 79 11.29 -11.27 6.40
CA SER A 79 12.15 -12.22 5.66
C SER A 79 12.11 -13.64 6.24
N GLU A 80 10.98 -14.03 6.84
CA GLU A 80 10.81 -15.35 7.43
C GLU A 80 10.41 -16.35 6.34
N ALA A 81 11.33 -17.25 6.00
CA ALA A 81 11.09 -18.28 5.02
C ALA A 81 9.96 -19.20 5.50
N MET A 82 8.88 -19.27 4.72
CA MET A 82 7.72 -20.10 5.06
C MET A 82 7.20 -20.88 3.86
N SER A 83 6.90 -22.15 4.07
CA SER A 83 6.23 -22.99 3.08
C SER A 83 4.72 -22.96 3.30
N ILE A 84 3.94 -22.78 2.23
CA ILE A 84 2.47 -22.89 2.23
C ILE A 84 2.07 -24.03 1.30
N LYS A 85 1.26 -24.97 1.81
CA LYS A 85 0.82 -26.14 1.02
C LYS A 85 -0.38 -25.82 0.15
N GLU A 86 -0.65 -26.69 -0.82
CA GLU A 86 -1.87 -26.63 -1.62
C GLU A 86 -3.13 -26.61 -0.74
N GLY A 87 -3.97 -25.58 -0.93
CA GLY A 87 -5.21 -25.39 -0.18
C GLY A 87 -5.03 -24.83 1.23
N GLU A 88 -3.80 -24.57 1.66
CA GLU A 88 -3.52 -23.97 2.95
C GLU A 88 -3.75 -22.46 2.92
N THR A 89 -4.31 -21.93 4.02
CA THR A 89 -4.46 -20.50 4.26
C THR A 89 -3.65 -20.12 5.49
N LYS A 90 -2.75 -19.14 5.35
CA LYS A 90 -1.99 -18.57 6.45
C LYS A 90 -2.43 -17.14 6.70
N GLU A 91 -2.69 -16.84 7.96
CA GLU A 91 -2.98 -15.47 8.42
C GLU A 91 -1.77 -14.97 9.20
N ILE A 92 -1.12 -13.93 8.67
CA ILE A 92 0.08 -13.35 9.26
C ILE A 92 -0.30 -11.98 9.80
N PRO A 93 -0.44 -11.82 11.13
CA PRO A 93 -0.65 -10.51 11.72
C PRO A 93 0.60 -9.67 11.56
N PHE A 94 0.43 -8.40 11.22
CA PHE A 94 1.54 -7.44 11.11
C PHE A 94 1.20 -6.14 11.82
N SER A 95 2.24 -5.42 12.20
CA SER A 95 2.14 -4.06 12.73
C SER A 95 3.09 -3.19 11.94
N LEU A 96 2.54 -2.34 11.08
CA LEU A 96 3.29 -1.42 10.23
C LEU A 96 3.42 -0.08 10.96
N PRO A 97 4.61 0.26 11.50
CA PRO A 97 4.86 1.62 11.95
C PRO A 97 4.88 2.55 10.73
N TYR A 98 4.16 3.65 10.82
CA TYR A 98 4.16 4.71 9.80
C TYR A 98 4.31 6.07 10.47
N ALA A 99 5.06 6.94 9.80
CA ALA A 99 5.19 8.32 10.19
C ALA A 99 4.62 9.21 9.09
N LEU A 100 3.69 10.10 9.46
CA LEU A 100 3.21 11.11 8.54
C LEU A 100 4.27 12.20 8.42
N ILE A 101 5.11 12.07 7.40
CA ILE A 101 6.00 13.13 7.00
C ILE A 101 5.09 14.23 6.44
N LYS A 102 4.94 15.35 7.17
CA LYS A 102 4.29 16.54 6.62
C LYS A 102 4.97 16.86 5.31
N SER A 103 4.28 16.68 4.19
CA SER A 103 4.76 17.16 2.90
C SER A 103 5.07 18.66 3.05
N ASN A 104 6.24 19.12 2.61
CA ASN A 104 6.75 20.50 2.77
C ASN A 104 5.74 21.61 2.38
N ASN A 105 4.71 21.26 1.61
CA ASN A 105 3.61 22.15 1.22
C ASN A 105 2.66 22.52 2.38
N ASP A 106 2.54 21.67 3.40
CA ASP A 106 1.73 21.93 4.61
C ASP A 106 2.41 22.98 5.51
N GLU A 107 3.75 22.92 5.64
CA GLU A 107 4.54 23.94 6.35
C GLU A 107 4.49 25.33 5.67
N LEU A 108 4.42 25.36 4.34
CA LEU A 108 4.27 26.60 3.57
C LEU A 108 2.87 27.21 3.71
N LYS A 109 1.82 26.40 3.94
CA LYS A 109 0.48 26.91 4.30
C LYS A 109 0.44 27.51 5.70
N GLU A 110 1.09 26.88 6.68
CA GLU A 110 1.18 27.42 8.05
C GLU A 110 1.98 28.73 8.11
N LYS A 111 3.08 28.84 7.35
CA LYS A 111 3.93 30.06 7.34
C LYS A 111 3.46 31.15 6.36
N GLY A 112 2.72 30.78 5.31
CA GLY A 112 2.17 31.72 4.30
C GLY A 112 0.92 32.49 4.75
N GLY A 113 0.26 32.05 5.84
CA GLY A 113 -0.93 32.70 6.40
C GLY A 113 -0.69 34.11 6.96
N ALA A 114 0.53 34.42 7.43
CA ALA A 114 0.86 35.72 8.02
C ALA A 114 1.16 36.82 6.98
N LEU A 115 1.52 36.45 5.73
CA LEU A 115 1.88 37.40 4.66
C LEU A 115 0.75 37.58 3.62
N GLY A 116 -0.35 36.84 3.74
CA GLY A 116 -1.35 36.64 2.68
C GLY A 116 -2.69 37.38 2.83
N ALA A 117 -2.81 38.38 3.70
CA ALA A 117 -4.07 39.06 4.01
C ALA A 117 -4.73 39.82 2.83
N LEU A 118 -4.13 39.90 1.64
CA LEU A 118 -4.61 40.76 0.55
C LEU A 118 -4.69 40.12 -0.86
N GLY A 119 -4.41 38.82 -1.04
CA GLY A 119 -4.10 38.32 -2.39
C GLY A 119 -5.03 37.26 -3.01
N LYS A 120 -5.15 36.09 -2.39
CA LYS A 120 -5.57 34.85 -3.12
C LYS A 120 -6.27 33.84 -2.22
N VAL A 121 -7.20 34.32 -1.39
CA VAL A 121 -8.01 33.48 -0.49
C VAL A 121 -9.05 32.74 -1.32
N GLY A 122 -8.82 31.48 -1.70
CA GLY A 122 -9.88 30.62 -2.24
C GLY A 122 -9.45 29.37 -3.00
N SER A 123 -8.31 29.37 -3.69
CA SER A 123 -8.04 28.34 -4.71
C SER A 123 -6.90 27.37 -4.39
N PHE A 124 -5.99 27.71 -3.47
CA PHE A 124 -4.79 26.91 -3.20
C PHE A 124 -4.96 25.84 -2.11
N ALA A 125 -6.03 25.90 -1.31
CA ALA A 125 -6.26 24.93 -0.24
C ALA A 125 -7.08 23.69 -0.67
N LYS A 126 -7.66 23.69 -1.88
CA LYS A 126 -8.81 22.81 -2.20
C LYS A 126 -8.52 21.57 -3.04
N ASN A 127 -7.30 21.35 -3.51
CA ASN A 127 -7.06 20.29 -4.50
C ASN A 127 -5.86 19.38 -4.24
N GLU A 128 -5.26 19.42 -3.04
CA GLU A 128 -4.35 18.35 -2.60
C GLU A 128 -5.19 17.20 -2.06
N LYS A 129 -5.36 16.18 -2.90
CA LYS A 129 -5.92 14.88 -2.51
C LYS A 129 -4.73 13.97 -2.21
N SER A 130 -4.38 13.85 -0.94
CA SER A 130 -3.52 12.76 -0.48
C SER A 130 -4.37 11.51 -0.33
N GLU A 131 -4.01 10.47 -1.06
CA GLU A 131 -4.61 9.15 -0.96
C GLU A 131 -3.58 8.20 -0.36
N PHE A 132 -3.98 7.46 0.68
CA PHE A 132 -3.09 6.55 1.38
C PHE A 132 -3.40 5.12 0.95
N PHE A 133 -2.36 4.36 0.67
CA PHE A 133 -2.43 2.98 0.23
C PHE A 133 -1.50 2.13 1.08
N ILE A 134 -1.95 0.92 1.38
CA ILE A 134 -1.12 -0.15 1.93
C ILE A 134 -0.91 -1.16 0.82
N GLU A 135 0.34 -1.45 0.53
CA GLU A 135 0.76 -2.44 -0.44
C GLU A 135 1.46 -3.57 0.30
N ALA A 136 1.13 -4.81 -0.04
CA ALA A 136 1.82 -5.99 0.44
C ALA A 136 2.30 -6.80 -0.76
N ASP A 137 3.60 -6.95 -0.86
CA ASP A 137 4.29 -7.76 -1.87
C ASP A 137 4.86 -9.00 -1.19
N VAL A 138 4.72 -10.15 -1.84
CA VAL A 138 5.19 -11.43 -1.32
C VAL A 138 6.11 -12.07 -2.33
N ASP A 139 7.39 -12.22 -1.99
CA ASP A 139 8.38 -12.92 -2.81
C ASP A 139 8.16 -14.43 -2.65
N VAL A 140 7.78 -15.08 -3.76
CA VAL A 140 7.52 -16.51 -3.82
C VAL A 140 8.52 -17.17 -4.76
N VAL A 141 9.27 -18.15 -4.24
CA VAL A 141 10.39 -18.79 -4.96
C VAL A 141 9.99 -19.35 -6.32
N SER A 142 8.80 -19.94 -6.38
CA SER A 142 8.31 -20.66 -7.56
C SER A 142 7.30 -19.84 -8.39
N ALA A 143 7.03 -18.59 -8.00
CA ALA A 143 6.11 -17.73 -8.75
C ALA A 143 6.82 -17.10 -9.95
N ALA A 144 6.13 -17.06 -11.09
CA ALA A 144 6.61 -16.33 -12.26
C ALA A 144 6.44 -14.81 -12.12
N ILE A 145 5.51 -14.39 -11.26
CA ILE A 145 5.19 -13.01 -10.91
C ILE A 145 4.85 -13.05 -9.42
N ASP A 146 5.54 -12.22 -8.63
CA ASP A 146 5.29 -12.11 -7.20
C ASP A 146 3.88 -11.57 -6.95
N PRO A 147 3.07 -12.26 -6.12
CA PRO A 147 1.73 -11.79 -5.81
C PRO A 147 1.80 -10.60 -4.86
N SER A 148 0.96 -9.60 -5.15
CA SER A 148 0.78 -8.43 -4.31
C SER A 148 -0.68 -8.02 -4.17
N ASP A 149 -1.00 -7.31 -3.10
CA ASP A 149 -2.32 -6.72 -2.87
C ASP A 149 -2.16 -5.25 -2.44
N ARG A 150 -3.03 -4.38 -2.95
CA ARG A 150 -3.02 -2.95 -2.66
C ARG A 150 -4.38 -2.50 -2.17
N LYS A 151 -4.43 -1.92 -0.97
CA LYS A 151 -5.67 -1.39 -0.38
C LYS A 151 -5.56 0.06 -0.01
N LYS A 152 -6.57 0.83 -0.40
CA LYS A 152 -6.73 2.22 0.01
C LYS A 152 -7.19 2.29 1.47
N ILE A 153 -6.55 3.16 2.24
CA ILE A 153 -6.92 3.48 3.62
C ILE A 153 -7.25 4.97 3.74
N LYS A 154 -8.21 5.31 4.60
CA LYS A 154 -8.52 6.70 4.94
C LYS A 154 -7.82 7.06 6.23
N LEU A 155 -7.14 8.20 6.25
CA LEU A 155 -6.63 8.75 7.49
C LEU A 155 -7.64 9.71 8.10
N VAL A 156 -7.99 9.46 9.36
CA VAL A 156 -9.00 10.21 10.14
C VAL A 156 -8.40 10.89 11.37
#